data_AF-A0A356SFB0-F1
#
_entry.id   AF-A0A356SFB0-F1
#
_cell.length_a   1.000
_cell.length_b   1.000
_cell.length_c   1.000
_cell.angle_alpha   90.00
_cell.angle_beta   90.00
_cell.angle_gamma   90.00
#
_symmetry.space_group_name_H-M   'P 1'
#
loop_
_entity.id
_entity.type
_entity.pdbx_description
1 polymer ?
#
loop_
_entity_poly.entity_id
_entity_poly.type
_entity_poly.pdbx_seq_one_letter_code
_entity_poly.pdbx_strand_id
1 'polypeptide(L)'
;MGSTTDNHQSKQTVSWNVTVGAGVLVLLFLAVFFIDTDLFGALIDQGFNWSAQYFGLFWQILMLGNFVIALWIATRDGATRTLGGLDAPEFTDFQWGAMILCTLLAGGGVFWAAAEPIAHFVSPPPAFDGQTTTESLVGVALAQAFLHWGFLAWSILGSLTAVLLMYLHYDLGLPLAPRSLLYPLIGEAGVRGRIGDMTDIVAVIAVFAGTVGPIGFLGLQVSYGLSELYGSPDTKAIQILTIAALMSLYLISAVTGMHRGIQWL
;
A
#
# COMPACT_ATOMS: atom_id res chain seq x y z
N MET A 1 3.06 -37.15 25.26
CA MET A 1 3.63 -36.03 26.05
C MET A 1 3.15 -34.76 25.39
N GLY A 2 2.57 -33.84 26.18
CA GLY A 2 1.51 -32.91 25.78
C GLY A 2 1.86 -31.90 24.68
N SER A 3 0.92 -31.73 23.75
CA SER A 3 0.86 -30.60 22.83
C SER A 3 0.34 -29.38 23.59
N THR A 4 1.26 -28.56 24.10
CA THR A 4 0.95 -27.18 24.49
C THR A 4 0.91 -26.35 23.22
N THR A 5 -0.22 -26.37 22.51
CA THR A 5 -0.59 -25.25 21.64
C THR A 5 -0.97 -24.11 22.56
N ASP A 6 0.04 -23.44 23.12
CA ASP A 6 -0.16 -22.20 23.85
C ASP A 6 -0.70 -21.18 22.85
N ASN A 7 -1.97 -20.86 23.04
CA ASN A 7 -2.71 -19.92 22.23
C ASN A 7 -2.13 -18.52 22.51
N HIS A 8 -1.03 -18.16 21.84
CA HIS A 8 -0.45 -16.82 21.83
C HIS A 8 -1.33 -15.82 21.05
N GLN A 9 -2.65 -15.87 21.25
CA GLN A 9 -3.49 -14.71 21.00
C GLN A 9 -3.24 -13.71 22.14
N SER A 10 -2.12 -12.99 22.05
CA SER A 10 -1.95 -11.78 22.84
C SER A 10 -3.17 -10.91 22.57
N LYS A 11 -3.96 -10.59 23.60
CA LYS A 11 -5.05 -9.62 23.49
C LYS A 11 -4.45 -8.37 22.87
N GLN A 12 -4.72 -8.11 21.59
CA GLN A 12 -4.28 -6.90 20.92
C GLN A 12 -4.98 -5.73 21.60
N THR A 13 -4.27 -5.05 22.47
CA THR A 13 -4.73 -3.82 23.10
C THR A 13 -4.44 -2.66 22.15
N VAL A 14 -5.41 -1.77 21.98
CA VAL A 14 -5.23 -0.56 21.16
C VAL A 14 -4.11 0.29 21.77
N SER A 15 -3.07 0.58 20.99
CA SER A 15 -2.01 1.51 21.42
C SER A 15 -2.52 2.94 21.30
N TRP A 16 -3.07 3.46 22.39
CA TRP A 16 -3.60 4.83 22.46
C TRP A 16 -2.58 5.90 22.06
N ASN A 17 -1.30 5.70 22.38
CA ASN A 17 -0.23 6.60 21.98
C ASN A 17 -0.12 6.71 20.46
N VAL A 18 -0.17 5.57 19.77
CA VAL A 18 -0.08 5.51 18.30
C VAL A 18 -1.34 6.13 17.69
N THR A 19 -2.52 5.73 18.17
CA THR A 19 -3.80 6.22 17.66
C THR A 19 -3.93 7.75 17.79
N VAL A 20 -3.66 8.29 18.98
CA VAL A 20 -3.74 9.75 19.21
C VAL A 20 -2.61 10.47 18.49
N GLY A 21 -1.39 9.94 18.53
CA GLY A 21 -0.24 10.55 17.86
C GLY A 21 -0.47 10.69 16.34
N ALA A 22 -0.84 9.60 15.67
CA ALA A 22 -1.14 9.63 14.25
C ALA A 22 -2.38 10.48 13.95
N GLY A 23 -3.45 10.35 14.74
CA GLY A 23 -4.69 11.12 14.56
C GLY A 23 -4.47 12.63 14.67
N VAL A 24 -3.70 13.09 15.65
CA VAL A 24 -3.35 14.51 15.80
C VAL A 24 -2.54 15.00 14.60
N LEU A 25 -1.55 14.23 14.13
CA LEU A 25 -0.75 14.62 12.95
C LEU A 25 -1.58 14.71 11.68
N VAL A 26 -2.50 13.75 11.46
CA VAL A 26 -3.44 13.81 10.33
C VAL A 26 -4.38 15.02 10.44
N LEU A 27 -4.93 15.30 11.63
CA LEU A 27 -5.81 16.45 11.84
C LEU A 27 -5.08 17.78 11.65
N LEU A 28 -3.82 17.89 12.10
CA LEU A 28 -3.00 19.08 11.87
C LEU A 28 -2.70 19.28 10.38
N PHE A 29 -2.38 18.21 9.66
CA PHE A 29 -2.20 18.25 8.20
C PHE A 29 -3.47 18.74 7.49
N LEU A 30 -4.64 18.18 7.84
CA LEU A 30 -5.93 18.58 7.27
C LEU A 30 -6.36 19.99 7.69
N ALA A 31 -5.97 20.46 8.88
CA ALA A 31 -6.29 21.81 9.34
C ALA A 31 -5.72 22.88 8.41
N VAL A 32 -4.52 22.66 7.84
CA VAL A 32 -3.91 23.58 6.86
C VAL A 32 -4.81 23.73 5.62
N PHE A 33 -5.37 22.63 5.11
CA PHE A 33 -6.29 22.65 3.97
C PHE A 33 -7.52 23.52 4.23
N PHE A 34 -8.10 23.47 5.43
CA PHE A 34 -9.28 24.28 5.78
C PHE A 34 -8.97 25.76 6.04
N ILE A 35 -7.71 26.10 6.31
CA ILE A 35 -7.27 27.48 6.51
C ILE A 35 -6.92 28.13 5.17
N ASP A 36 -6.13 27.44 4.34
CA ASP A 36 -5.62 27.95 3.07
C ASP A 36 -5.31 26.79 2.12
N THR A 37 -6.13 26.65 1.08
CA THR A 37 -5.99 25.59 0.07
C THR A 37 -4.77 25.77 -0.83
N ASP A 38 -4.35 27.02 -1.07
CA ASP A 38 -3.22 27.32 -1.94
C ASP A 38 -1.91 27.01 -1.22
N LEU A 39 -1.80 27.40 0.06
CA LEU A 39 -0.69 27.01 0.93
C LEU A 39 -0.59 25.49 1.06
N PHE A 40 -1.73 24.81 1.26
CA PHE A 40 -1.76 23.35 1.37
C PHE A 40 -1.21 22.67 0.11
N GLY A 41 -1.63 23.11 -1.07
CA GLY A 41 -1.11 22.62 -2.34
C GLY A 41 0.40 22.88 -2.49
N ALA A 42 0.85 24.10 -2.20
CA ALA A 42 2.26 24.47 -2.29
C ALA A 42 3.17 23.64 -1.37
N LEU A 43 2.71 23.32 -0.15
CA LEU A 43 3.46 22.47 0.78
C LEU A 43 3.56 21.02 0.30
N ILE A 44 2.48 20.48 -0.28
CA ILE A 44 2.49 19.14 -0.89
C ILE A 44 3.47 19.10 -2.07
N ASP A 45 3.38 20.06 -2.98
CA ASP A 45 4.24 20.12 -4.17
C ASP A 45 5.72 20.29 -3.79
N GLN A 46 6.01 21.15 -2.81
CA GLN A 46 7.37 21.33 -2.31
C GLN A 46 7.90 20.03 -1.67
N GLY A 47 7.09 19.37 -0.83
CA GLY A 47 7.45 18.12 -0.19
C GLY A 47 7.66 16.99 -1.20
N PHE A 48 6.78 16.87 -2.19
CA PHE A 48 6.90 15.91 -3.28
C PHE A 48 8.19 16.11 -4.07
N ASN A 49 8.44 17.35 -4.55
CA ASN A 49 9.62 17.65 -5.34
C ASN A 49 10.92 17.40 -4.57
N TRP A 50 10.95 17.80 -3.29
CA TRP A 50 12.10 17.53 -2.42
C TRP A 50 12.32 16.02 -2.24
N SER A 51 11.25 15.27 -1.95
CA SER A 51 11.33 13.81 -1.80
C SER A 51 11.80 13.12 -3.09
N ALA A 52 11.24 13.49 -4.24
CA ALA A 52 11.61 12.94 -5.54
C ALA A 52 13.08 13.24 -5.87
N GLN A 53 13.54 14.47 -5.61
CA GLN A 53 14.91 14.90 -5.89
C GLN A 53 15.95 14.15 -5.04
N TYR A 54 15.73 14.02 -3.73
CA TYR A 54 16.74 13.47 -2.82
C TYR A 54 16.60 11.98 -2.55
N PHE A 55 15.38 11.43 -2.58
CA PHE A 55 15.10 10.02 -2.30
C PHE A 55 14.75 9.22 -3.56
N GLY A 56 14.62 9.83 -4.73
CA GLY A 56 14.27 9.12 -5.97
C GLY A 56 15.21 7.95 -6.28
N LEU A 57 16.53 8.18 -6.23
CA LEU A 57 17.52 7.12 -6.45
C LEU A 57 17.46 6.03 -5.36
N PHE A 58 17.25 6.44 -4.10
CA PHE A 58 17.08 5.51 -3.00
C PHE A 58 15.92 4.54 -3.26
N TRP A 59 14.76 5.05 -3.68
CA TRP A 59 13.59 4.22 -3.99
C TRP A 59 13.84 3.25 -5.14
N GLN A 60 14.51 3.69 -6.21
CA GLN A 60 14.84 2.83 -7.35
C GLN A 60 15.76 1.67 -6.93
N ILE A 61 16.82 1.96 -6.18
CA ILE A 61 17.76 0.95 -5.67
C ILE A 61 17.06 0.03 -4.68
N LEU A 62 16.22 0.55 -3.79
CA LEU A 62 15.47 -0.23 -2.82
C LEU A 62 14.54 -1.24 -3.50
N MET A 63 13.79 -0.81 -4.51
CA MET A 63 12.89 -1.70 -5.26
C MET A 63 13.67 -2.79 -6.00
N LEU A 64 14.77 -2.44 -6.66
CA LEU A 64 15.63 -3.43 -7.33
C LEU A 64 16.26 -4.40 -6.33
N GLY A 65 16.74 -3.89 -5.19
CA GLY A 65 17.30 -4.69 -4.11
C GLY A 65 16.28 -5.67 -3.55
N ASN A 66 15.06 -5.23 -3.26
CA ASN A 66 13.97 -6.10 -2.80
C ASN A 66 13.66 -7.18 -3.83
N PHE A 67 13.59 -6.85 -5.12
CA PHE A 67 13.36 -7.84 -6.16
C PHE A 67 14.47 -8.91 -6.22
N VAL A 68 15.74 -8.49 -6.23
CA VAL A 68 16.87 -9.42 -6.25
C VAL A 68 16.93 -10.28 -4.99
N ILE A 69 16.69 -9.70 -3.81
CA ILE A 69 16.67 -10.44 -2.54
C ILE A 69 15.49 -11.44 -2.52
N ALA A 70 14.30 -11.05 -3.00
CA ALA A 70 13.16 -11.96 -3.08
C ALA A 70 13.46 -13.17 -3.98
N LEU A 71 14.03 -12.94 -5.16
CA LEU A 71 14.48 -14.02 -6.04
C LEU A 71 15.56 -14.88 -5.38
N TRP A 72 16.52 -14.26 -4.71
CA TRP A 72 17.58 -14.97 -4.01
C TRP A 72 16.99 -15.91 -2.95
N ILE A 73 16.14 -15.41 -2.04
CA ILE A 73 15.50 -16.22 -0.99
C ILE A 73 14.67 -17.35 -1.60
N ALA A 74 13.91 -17.08 -2.66
CA ALA A 74 13.07 -18.07 -3.34
C ALA A 74 13.86 -19.25 -3.93
N THR A 75 15.17 -19.09 -4.16
CA THR A 75 16.06 -20.14 -4.68
C THR A 75 16.89 -20.85 -3.61
N ARG A 76 16.76 -20.48 -2.33
CA ARG A 76 17.50 -21.11 -1.24
C ARG A 76 16.76 -22.33 -0.68
N ASP A 77 17.49 -23.21 -0.01
CA ASP A 77 16.94 -24.39 0.68
C ASP A 77 15.84 -24.04 1.70
N GLY A 78 15.85 -22.80 2.22
CA GLY A 78 14.83 -22.30 3.13
C GLY A 78 13.49 -21.95 2.48
N ALA A 79 13.40 -21.88 1.15
CA ALA A 79 12.18 -21.49 0.42
C ALA A 79 11.02 -22.47 0.60
N THR A 80 11.30 -23.71 1.02
CA THR A 80 10.29 -24.75 1.28
C THR A 80 9.77 -24.75 2.71
N ARG A 81 10.25 -23.84 3.57
CA ARG A 81 9.80 -23.78 4.96
C ARG A 81 8.39 -23.21 5.06
N THR A 82 7.55 -23.90 5.81
CA THR A 82 6.24 -23.37 6.23
C THR A 82 6.46 -22.25 7.25
N LEU A 83 5.84 -21.11 6.99
CA LEU A 83 5.87 -19.93 7.84
C LEU A 83 4.53 -19.76 8.57
N GLY A 84 4.54 -19.02 9.68
CA GLY A 84 3.29 -18.66 10.37
C GLY A 84 2.89 -19.59 11.52
N GLY A 85 3.74 -20.56 11.91
CA GLY A 85 3.45 -21.46 13.02
C GLY A 85 2.24 -22.39 12.78
N LEU A 86 1.89 -22.63 11.52
CA LEU A 86 0.78 -23.49 11.10
C LEU A 86 1.29 -24.72 10.36
N ASP A 87 0.59 -25.84 10.51
CA ASP A 87 0.89 -27.09 9.80
C ASP A 87 0.39 -27.06 8.34
N ALA A 88 -0.62 -26.24 8.05
CA ALA A 88 -1.22 -26.10 6.72
C ALA A 88 -1.75 -24.66 6.48
N PRO A 89 -1.84 -24.20 5.22
CA PRO A 89 -2.44 -22.90 4.89
C PRO A 89 -3.91 -22.82 5.32
N GLU A 90 -4.32 -21.66 5.83
CA GLU A 90 -5.72 -21.40 6.21
C GLU A 90 -6.65 -21.23 5.00
N PHE A 91 -6.10 -20.85 3.85
CA PHE A 91 -6.82 -20.58 2.61
C PHE A 91 -6.28 -21.44 1.48
N THR A 92 -7.16 -21.78 0.54
CA THR A 92 -6.74 -22.43 -0.73
C THR A 92 -5.90 -21.45 -1.58
N ASP A 93 -5.05 -21.98 -2.46
CA ASP A 93 -4.21 -21.17 -3.35
C ASP A 93 -5.01 -20.16 -4.17
N PHE A 94 -6.21 -20.55 -4.63
CA PHE A 94 -7.10 -19.66 -5.36
C PHE A 94 -7.62 -18.52 -4.49
N GLN A 95 -8.09 -18.83 -3.26
CA GLN A 95 -8.56 -17.81 -2.33
C GLN A 95 -7.43 -16.85 -1.95
N TRP A 96 -6.24 -17.38 -1.68
CA TRP A 96 -5.06 -16.58 -1.36
C TRP A 96 -4.66 -15.65 -2.52
N GLY A 97 -4.57 -16.18 -3.75
CA GLY A 97 -4.27 -15.39 -4.93
C GLY A 97 -5.33 -14.31 -5.21
N ALA A 98 -6.61 -14.65 -5.06
CA ALA A 98 -7.70 -13.70 -5.22
C ALA A 98 -7.64 -12.57 -4.17
N MET A 99 -7.40 -12.90 -2.89
CA MET A 99 -7.25 -11.90 -1.84
C MET A 99 -6.07 -10.95 -2.12
N ILE A 100 -4.91 -11.47 -2.53
CA ILE A 100 -3.74 -10.65 -2.87
C ILE A 100 -4.06 -9.70 -4.04
N LEU A 101 -4.63 -10.21 -5.13
CA LEU A 101 -4.93 -9.39 -6.30
C LEU A 101 -5.98 -8.32 -5.99
N CYS A 102 -7.06 -8.67 -5.30
CA CYS A 102 -8.12 -7.73 -4.94
C CYS A 102 -7.65 -6.67 -3.94
N THR A 103 -6.76 -7.03 -3.00
CA THR A 103 -6.26 -6.09 -1.99
C THR A 103 -5.14 -5.17 -2.50
N LEU A 104 -4.23 -5.68 -3.34
CA LEU A 104 -3.03 -4.94 -3.76
C LEU A 104 -3.16 -4.19 -5.09
N LEU A 105 -4.02 -4.60 -6.04
CA LEU A 105 -4.27 -3.79 -7.23
C LEU A 105 -5.15 -2.56 -6.91
N ALA A 106 -6.10 -2.71 -5.98
CA ALA A 106 -7.04 -1.68 -5.55
C ALA A 106 -7.66 -0.86 -6.71
N GLY A 107 -8.21 0.32 -6.40
CA GLY A 107 -8.71 1.25 -7.42
C GLY A 107 -7.61 1.82 -8.33
N GLY A 108 -6.37 1.84 -7.85
CA GLY A 108 -5.21 2.34 -8.61
C GLY A 108 -4.94 1.53 -9.87
N GLY A 109 -5.03 0.20 -9.79
CA GLY A 109 -4.85 -0.67 -10.94
C GLY A 109 -5.84 -0.38 -12.07
N VAL A 110 -7.10 -0.11 -11.75
CA VAL A 110 -8.14 0.19 -12.77
C VAL A 110 -7.92 1.55 -13.41
N PHE A 111 -7.61 2.57 -12.59
CA PHE A 111 -7.38 3.93 -13.08
C PHE A 111 -6.12 4.00 -13.95
N TRP A 112 -4.98 3.53 -13.41
CA TRP A 112 -3.69 3.69 -14.06
C TRP A 112 -3.43 2.69 -15.18
N ALA A 113 -4.09 1.52 -15.21
CA ALA A 113 -3.94 0.58 -16.32
C ALA A 113 -4.28 1.20 -17.69
N ALA A 114 -5.26 2.11 -17.74
CA ALA A 114 -5.58 2.86 -18.95
C ALA A 114 -4.83 4.20 -19.02
N ALA A 115 -4.79 4.96 -17.92
CA ALA A 115 -4.27 6.32 -17.92
C ALA A 115 -2.75 6.37 -18.13
N GLU A 116 -2.01 5.46 -17.51
CA GLU A 116 -0.55 5.54 -17.49
C GLU A 116 0.11 5.24 -18.84
N PRO A 117 -0.24 4.18 -19.59
CA PRO A 117 0.31 3.97 -20.92
C PRO A 117 0.01 5.14 -21.86
N ILE A 118 -1.19 5.73 -21.77
CA ILE A 118 -1.54 6.91 -22.57
C ILE A 118 -0.67 8.11 -22.17
N ALA A 119 -0.45 8.32 -20.87
CA ALA A 119 0.41 9.39 -20.38
C ALA A 119 1.86 9.24 -20.88
N HIS A 120 2.45 8.05 -20.80
CA HIS A 120 3.80 7.78 -21.31
C HIS A 120 3.89 7.78 -22.84
N PHE A 121 2.78 7.54 -23.54
CA PHE A 121 2.74 7.68 -24.99
C PHE A 121 2.77 9.16 -25.43
N VAL A 122 2.03 10.01 -24.73
CA VAL A 122 1.94 11.46 -25.02
C VAL A 122 3.18 12.21 -24.51
N SER A 123 3.71 11.82 -23.36
CA SER A 123 4.89 12.40 -22.73
C SER A 123 5.87 11.29 -22.34
N PRO A 124 6.69 10.80 -23.28
CA PRO A 124 7.64 9.72 -23.03
C PRO A 124 8.62 10.04 -21.91
N PRO A 125 9.12 9.03 -21.18
CA PRO A 125 10.17 9.24 -20.19
C PRO A 125 11.42 9.82 -20.85
N PRO A 126 12.19 10.71 -20.18
CA PRO A 126 13.37 11.37 -20.76
C PRO A 126 14.42 10.44 -21.34
N ALA A 127 14.49 9.19 -20.86
CA ALA A 127 15.35 8.15 -21.40
C ALA A 127 15.03 7.78 -22.87
N PHE A 128 13.88 8.21 -23.39
CA PHE A 128 13.35 7.87 -24.70
C PHE A 128 13.03 9.09 -25.59
N ASP A 129 13.51 10.29 -25.26
CA ASP A 129 13.22 11.56 -25.99
C ASP A 129 13.55 11.53 -27.49
N GLY A 130 14.39 10.58 -27.96
CA GLY A 130 14.72 10.40 -29.37
C GLY A 130 13.71 9.60 -30.20
N GLN A 131 12.70 9.00 -29.55
CA GLN A 131 11.69 8.18 -30.22
C GLN A 131 10.57 9.06 -30.76
N THR A 132 10.29 8.95 -32.06
CA THR A 132 9.35 9.86 -32.74
C THR A 132 8.29 9.13 -33.57
N THR A 133 8.47 7.85 -33.86
CA THR A 133 7.46 7.07 -34.58
C THR A 133 6.40 6.57 -33.62
N THR A 134 5.14 6.58 -34.04
CA THR A 134 4.02 6.06 -33.25
C THR A 134 4.28 4.64 -32.74
N GLU A 135 4.81 3.76 -33.59
CA GLU A 135 5.13 2.38 -33.22
C GLU A 135 6.18 2.29 -32.10
N SER A 136 7.23 3.11 -32.17
CA SER A 136 8.26 3.16 -31.12
C SER A 136 7.72 3.68 -29.79
N LEU A 137 6.83 4.68 -29.83
CA LEU A 137 6.24 5.30 -28.65
C LEU A 137 5.28 4.36 -27.91
N VAL A 138 4.53 3.52 -28.64
CA VAL A 138 3.68 2.49 -28.01
C VAL A 138 4.53 1.50 -27.20
N GLY A 139 5.65 1.04 -27.76
CA GLY A 139 6.56 0.13 -27.07
C GLY A 139 7.14 0.74 -25.78
N VAL A 140 7.58 2.01 -25.85
CA VAL A 140 8.10 2.75 -24.68
C VAL A 140 7.03 2.91 -23.60
N ALA A 141 5.82 3.33 -23.99
CA ALA A 141 4.73 3.57 -23.06
C ALA A 141 4.33 2.31 -22.28
N LEU A 142 4.18 1.19 -22.99
CA LEU A 142 3.86 -0.10 -22.37
C LEU A 142 5.02 -0.62 -21.53
N ALA A 143 6.27 -0.48 -21.98
CA ALA A 143 7.43 -0.90 -21.21
C ALA A 143 7.53 -0.14 -19.87
N GLN A 144 7.28 1.19 -19.87
CA GLN A 144 7.30 2.00 -18.66
C GLN A 144 6.16 1.61 -17.71
N ALA A 145 4.94 1.41 -18.22
CA ALA A 145 3.83 0.96 -17.41
C ALA A 145 4.09 -0.44 -16.80
N PHE A 146 4.63 -1.38 -17.58
CA PHE A 146 5.00 -2.70 -17.06
C PHE A 146 6.14 -2.65 -16.05
N LEU A 147 7.06 -1.69 -16.17
CA LEU A 147 8.09 -1.48 -15.15
C LEU A 147 7.46 -1.07 -13.81
N HIS A 148 6.51 -0.14 -13.83
CA HIS A 148 5.85 0.38 -12.62
C HIS A 148 4.85 -0.60 -11.99
N TRP A 149 4.20 -1.47 -12.78
CA TRP A 149 3.19 -2.42 -12.28
C TRP A 149 3.66 -3.88 -12.27
N GLY A 150 4.89 -4.14 -12.73
CA GLY A 150 5.49 -5.46 -12.82
C GLY A 150 6.24 -5.88 -11.56
N PHE A 151 7.20 -6.79 -11.73
CA PHE A 151 7.83 -7.50 -10.62
C PHE A 151 8.47 -6.61 -9.55
N LEU A 152 9.01 -5.43 -9.93
CA LEU A 152 9.62 -4.51 -8.97
C LEU A 152 8.60 -3.97 -7.96
N ALA A 153 7.41 -3.58 -8.40
CA ALA A 153 6.35 -3.13 -7.49
C ALA A 153 5.87 -4.25 -6.55
N TRP A 154 5.66 -5.45 -7.09
CA TRP A 154 5.23 -6.60 -6.28
C TRP A 154 6.30 -7.05 -5.27
N SER A 155 7.59 -6.86 -5.58
CA SER A 155 8.67 -7.22 -4.67
C SER A 155 8.61 -6.45 -3.35
N ILE A 156 8.25 -5.18 -3.38
CA ILE A 156 8.17 -4.32 -2.19
C ILE A 156 6.81 -4.39 -1.48
N LEU A 157 5.71 -4.66 -2.22
CA LEU A 157 4.34 -4.62 -1.69
C LEU A 157 3.98 -5.73 -0.70
N GLY A 158 4.75 -6.81 -0.63
CA GLY A 158 4.40 -7.88 0.33
C GLY A 158 5.30 -9.11 0.37
N SER A 159 6.19 -9.32 -0.60
CA SER A 159 6.98 -10.56 -0.63
C SER A 159 7.93 -10.69 0.57
N LEU A 160 8.90 -9.79 0.71
CA LEU A 160 9.90 -9.85 1.77
C LEU A 160 9.36 -9.47 3.14
N THR A 161 8.54 -8.43 3.20
CA THR A 161 7.96 -7.94 4.46
C THR A 161 7.06 -9.01 5.09
N ALA A 162 6.26 -9.76 4.31
CA ALA A 162 5.45 -10.84 4.86
C ALA A 162 6.31 -11.98 5.41
N VAL A 163 7.35 -12.41 4.69
CA VAL A 163 8.28 -13.45 5.16
C VAL A 163 8.95 -13.03 6.47
N LEU A 164 9.44 -11.78 6.54
CA LEU A 164 10.06 -11.24 7.75
C LEU A 164 9.07 -11.15 8.92
N LEU A 165 7.88 -10.59 8.71
CA LEU A 165 6.89 -10.48 9.77
C LEU A 165 6.39 -11.84 10.25
N MET A 166 6.25 -12.83 9.36
CA MET A 166 5.90 -14.19 9.78
C MET A 166 6.96 -14.75 10.72
N TYR A 167 8.24 -14.63 10.37
CA TYR A 167 9.32 -15.09 11.24
C TYR A 167 9.37 -14.31 12.56
N LEU A 168 9.38 -12.98 12.50
CA LEU A 168 9.51 -12.12 13.68
C LEU A 168 8.33 -12.28 14.65
N HIS A 169 7.12 -12.49 14.14
CA HIS A 169 5.94 -12.67 14.98
C HIS A 169 5.83 -14.09 15.52
N TYR A 170 5.85 -15.10 14.64
CA TYR A 170 5.53 -16.47 15.03
C TYR A 170 6.71 -17.24 15.61
N ASP A 171 7.95 -16.96 15.20
CA ASP A 171 9.14 -17.61 15.74
C ASP A 171 9.77 -16.82 16.90
N LEU A 172 9.74 -15.48 16.87
CA LEU A 172 10.35 -14.62 17.89
C LEU A 172 9.36 -13.94 18.86
N GLY A 173 8.05 -14.10 18.68
CA GLY A 173 7.04 -13.56 19.60
C GLY A 173 6.95 -12.03 19.62
N LEU A 174 7.46 -11.35 18.59
CA LEU A 174 7.38 -9.89 18.46
C LEU A 174 5.98 -9.47 17.99
N PRO A 175 5.55 -8.20 18.18
CA PRO A 175 4.25 -7.74 17.70
C PRO A 175 4.09 -7.92 16.18
N LEU A 176 2.91 -8.30 15.70
CA LEU A 176 2.60 -8.31 14.26
C LEU A 176 2.31 -6.88 13.77
N ALA A 177 3.37 -6.06 13.68
CA ALA A 177 3.29 -4.65 13.34
C ALA A 177 4.60 -4.15 12.69
N PRO A 178 4.56 -3.04 11.92
CA PRO A 178 5.73 -2.48 11.25
C PRO A 178 6.94 -2.24 12.17
N ARG A 179 6.71 -1.84 13.43
CA ARG A 179 7.75 -1.73 14.46
C ARG A 179 8.69 -2.93 14.55
N SER A 180 8.20 -4.15 14.30
CA SER A 180 8.98 -5.37 14.44
C SER A 180 10.06 -5.51 13.37
N LEU A 181 9.87 -4.90 12.19
CA LEU A 181 10.87 -4.88 11.12
C LEU A 181 12.18 -4.19 11.56
N LEU A 182 12.12 -3.31 12.57
CA LEU A 182 13.30 -2.64 13.12
C LEU A 182 14.02 -3.46 14.19
N TYR A 183 13.48 -4.61 14.60
CA TYR A 183 14.06 -5.46 15.64
C TYR A 183 15.58 -5.70 15.49
N PRO A 184 16.12 -5.98 14.29
CA PRO A 184 17.57 -6.20 14.13
C PRO A 184 18.44 -4.97 14.49
N LEU A 185 17.86 -3.77 14.47
CA LEU A 185 18.56 -2.50 14.72
C LEU A 185 18.34 -1.98 16.15
N ILE A 186 17.13 -2.12 16.68
CA ILE A 186 16.73 -1.47 17.95
C ILE A 186 16.46 -2.46 19.09
N GLY A 187 16.53 -3.77 18.79
CA GLY A 187 16.24 -4.84 19.75
C GLY A 187 14.81 -4.85 20.26
N GLU A 188 14.48 -5.83 21.10
CA GLU A 188 13.11 -5.99 21.62
C GLU A 188 12.65 -4.80 22.47
N ALA A 189 13.55 -4.25 23.29
CA ALA A 189 13.25 -3.09 24.12
C ALA A 189 12.89 -1.85 23.28
N GLY A 190 13.54 -1.64 22.13
CA GLY A 190 13.21 -0.56 21.20
C GLY A 190 11.86 -0.77 20.52
N VAL A 191 11.58 -2.00 20.07
CA VAL A 191 10.30 -2.40 19.44
C VAL A 191 9.12 -2.19 20.40
N ARG A 192 9.27 -2.57 21.67
CA ARG A 192 8.23 -2.40 22.70
C ARG A 192 8.22 -1.00 23.33
N GLY A 193 9.18 -0.16 23.00
CA GLY A 193 9.35 1.18 23.55
C GLY A 193 8.85 2.30 22.64
N ARG A 194 9.30 3.53 22.93
CA ARG A 194 8.87 4.76 22.23
C ARG A 194 9.28 4.77 20.76
N ILE A 195 10.40 4.15 20.40
CA ILE A 195 10.84 4.04 19.00
C ILE A 195 9.84 3.20 18.20
N GLY A 196 9.36 2.08 18.78
CA GLY A 196 8.29 1.29 18.17
C GLY A 196 6.99 2.08 17.98
N ASP A 197 6.58 2.87 18.97
CA ASP A 197 5.40 3.74 18.84
C ASP A 197 5.58 4.79 17.73
N MET A 198 6.75 5.43 17.64
CA MET A 198 7.04 6.37 16.55
C MET A 198 7.01 5.69 15.17
N THR A 199 7.54 4.47 15.08
CA THR A 199 7.55 3.69 13.83
C THR A 199 6.14 3.39 13.35
N ASP A 200 5.27 2.96 14.26
CA ASP A 200 3.87 2.70 13.93
C ASP A 200 3.11 3.97 13.57
N ILE A 201 3.38 5.12 14.23
CA ILE A 201 2.79 6.41 13.85
C ILE A 201 3.15 6.78 12.41
N VAL A 202 4.43 6.67 12.04
CA VAL A 202 4.88 6.92 10.65
C VAL A 202 4.22 5.94 9.69
N ALA A 203 4.11 4.67 10.04
CA ALA A 203 3.45 3.67 9.20
C ALA A 203 1.95 3.98 9.01
N VAL A 204 1.23 4.39 10.05
CA VAL A 204 -0.18 4.80 9.95
C VAL A 204 -0.33 6.02 9.03
N ILE A 205 0.54 7.01 9.15
CA ILE A 205 0.53 8.19 8.26
C ILE A 205 0.82 7.80 6.81
N ALA A 206 1.78 6.91 6.58
CA ALA A 206 2.11 6.42 5.24
C ALA A 206 0.92 5.67 4.62
N VAL A 207 0.25 4.80 5.38
CA VAL A 207 -0.96 4.10 4.93
C VAL A 207 -2.09 5.10 4.65
N PHE A 208 -2.30 6.08 5.52
CA PHE A 208 -3.29 7.14 5.29
C PHE A 208 -3.03 7.89 3.98
N ALA A 209 -1.80 8.38 3.77
CA ALA A 209 -1.42 9.11 2.56
C ALA A 209 -1.56 8.24 1.30
N GLY A 210 -1.15 6.97 1.37
CA GLY A 210 -1.27 6.03 0.26
C GLY A 210 -2.70 5.59 -0.06
N THR A 211 -3.61 5.61 0.92
CA THR A 211 -4.98 5.09 0.75
C THR A 211 -5.98 6.16 0.32
N VAL A 212 -5.85 7.40 0.80
CA VAL A 212 -6.81 8.49 0.52
C VAL A 212 -6.80 8.89 -0.96
N GLY A 213 -5.64 8.92 -1.61
CA GLY A 213 -5.53 9.24 -3.04
C GLY A 213 -6.35 8.29 -3.92
N PRO A 214 -6.11 6.96 -3.84
CA PRO A 214 -6.92 5.93 -4.52
C PRO A 214 -8.41 6.02 -4.31
N ILE A 215 -8.86 6.26 -3.09
CA ILE A 215 -10.29 6.45 -2.80
C ILE A 215 -10.84 7.66 -3.56
N GLY A 216 -10.09 8.77 -3.56
CA GLY A 216 -10.49 10.00 -4.22
C GLY A 216 -10.69 9.83 -5.73
N PHE A 217 -9.65 9.39 -6.45
CA PHE A 217 -9.77 9.24 -7.91
C PHE A 217 -10.70 8.10 -8.31
N LEU A 218 -10.83 7.02 -7.53
CA LEU A 218 -11.79 5.96 -7.81
C LEU A 218 -13.23 6.50 -7.72
N GLY A 219 -13.54 7.29 -6.69
CA GLY A 219 -14.86 7.89 -6.57
C GLY A 219 -15.16 8.91 -7.67
N LEU A 220 -14.16 9.70 -8.11
CA LEU A 220 -14.27 10.56 -9.29
C LEU A 220 -14.53 9.74 -10.56
N GLN A 221 -13.81 8.63 -10.75
CA GLN A 221 -13.95 7.76 -11.91
C GLN A 221 -15.32 7.08 -11.95
N VAL A 222 -15.86 6.62 -10.81
CA VAL A 222 -17.22 6.07 -10.72
C VAL A 222 -18.26 7.15 -11.02
N SER A 223 -18.12 8.35 -10.44
CA SER A 223 -19.03 9.47 -10.71
C SER A 223 -19.04 9.84 -12.20
N TYR A 224 -17.87 9.92 -12.82
CA TYR A 224 -17.73 10.18 -14.24
C TYR A 224 -18.36 9.07 -15.10
N GLY A 225 -18.09 7.80 -14.77
CA GLY A 225 -18.69 6.66 -15.45
C GLY A 225 -20.22 6.64 -15.37
N LEU A 226 -20.80 7.01 -14.23
CA LEU A 226 -22.26 7.16 -14.09
C LEU A 226 -22.81 8.30 -14.96
N SER A 227 -22.05 9.40 -15.09
CA SER A 227 -22.42 10.51 -15.96
C SER A 227 -22.46 10.09 -17.43
N GLU A 228 -21.40 9.42 -17.90
CA GLU A 228 -21.29 8.97 -19.29
C GLU A 228 -22.31 7.87 -19.65
N LEU A 229 -22.55 6.92 -18.74
CA LEU A 229 -23.41 5.76 -19.02
C LEU A 229 -24.90 6.04 -18.78
N TYR A 230 -25.23 6.88 -17.79
CA TYR A 230 -26.61 7.07 -17.32
C TYR A 230 -27.07 8.53 -17.31
N GLY A 231 -26.21 9.47 -17.72
CA GLY A 231 -26.55 10.90 -17.81
C GLY A 231 -26.68 11.59 -16.45
N SER A 232 -26.13 11.05 -15.37
CA SER A 232 -26.12 11.74 -14.08
C SER A 232 -25.27 13.02 -14.13
N PRO A 233 -25.61 14.10 -13.40
CA PRO A 233 -24.83 15.33 -13.42
C PRO A 233 -23.40 15.12 -12.91
N ASP A 234 -22.39 15.52 -13.70
CA ASP A 234 -20.99 15.58 -13.24
C ASP A 234 -20.75 16.86 -12.45
N THR A 235 -21.15 16.85 -11.18
CA THR A 235 -20.98 17.98 -10.26
C THR A 235 -20.20 17.56 -9.04
N LYS A 236 -19.50 18.51 -8.41
CA LYS A 236 -18.77 18.27 -7.15
C LYS A 236 -19.64 17.60 -6.08
N ALA A 237 -20.93 17.94 -6.01
CA ALA A 237 -21.86 17.35 -5.06
C ALA A 237 -22.07 15.84 -5.30
N ILE A 238 -22.27 15.43 -6.56
CA ILE A 238 -22.42 14.00 -6.92
C ILE A 238 -21.11 13.25 -6.68
N GLN A 239 -19.97 13.84 -7.04
CA GLN A 239 -18.66 13.26 -6.78
C GLN A 239 -18.41 13.01 -5.28
N ILE A 240 -18.71 14.00 -4.42
CA ILE A 240 -18.59 13.87 -2.96
C ILE A 240 -19.52 12.77 -2.43
N LEU A 241 -20.77 12.72 -2.90
CA LEU A 241 -21.74 11.69 -2.49
C LEU A 241 -21.28 10.29 -2.91
N THR A 242 -20.75 10.12 -4.13
CA THR A 242 -20.20 8.85 -4.61
C THR A 242 -19.02 8.40 -3.75
N ILE A 243 -18.07 9.31 -3.46
CA ILE A 243 -16.93 9.01 -2.58
C ILE A 243 -17.42 8.61 -1.18
N ALA A 244 -18.37 9.35 -0.60
CA ALA A 244 -18.92 9.04 0.72
C ALA A 244 -19.64 7.68 0.76
N ALA A 245 -20.36 7.31 -0.30
CA ALA A 245 -21.00 5.99 -0.42
C ALA A 245 -19.96 4.86 -0.49
N LEU A 246 -18.93 5.00 -1.34
CA LEU A 246 -17.85 4.02 -1.45
C LEU A 246 -17.09 3.86 -0.14
N MET A 247 -16.80 4.97 0.55
CA MET A 247 -16.16 4.96 1.87
C MET A 247 -17.00 4.24 2.92
N SER A 248 -18.33 4.43 2.88
CA SER A 248 -19.23 3.75 3.80
C SER A 248 -19.23 2.23 3.57
N LEU A 249 -19.24 1.78 2.32
CA LEU A 249 -19.12 0.37 1.97
C LEU A 249 -17.78 -0.22 2.43
N TYR A 250 -16.68 0.49 2.19
CA TYR A 250 -15.35 0.09 2.66
C TYR A 250 -15.31 -0.05 4.20
N LEU A 251 -15.85 0.92 4.94
CA LEU A 251 -15.89 0.87 6.40
C LEU A 251 -16.71 -0.32 6.92
N ILE A 252 -17.84 -0.63 6.28
CA ILE A 252 -18.64 -1.82 6.61
C ILE A 252 -17.83 -3.10 6.36
N SER A 253 -17.12 -3.19 5.22
CA SER A 253 -16.25 -4.34 4.91
C SER A 253 -15.11 -4.48 5.94
N ALA A 254 -14.43 -3.39 6.27
CA ALA A 254 -13.33 -3.38 7.23
C ALA A 254 -13.77 -3.78 8.65
N VAL A 255 -14.92 -3.29 9.12
CA VAL A 255 -15.45 -3.60 10.46
C VAL A 255 -15.99 -5.03 10.55
N THR A 256 -16.46 -5.61 9.44
CA THR A 256 -16.97 -7.00 9.42
C THR A 256 -15.86 -8.06 9.36
N GLY A 257 -14.61 -7.66 9.15
CA GLY A 257 -13.40 -8.49 9.31
C GLY A 257 -13.08 -9.43 8.13
N MET A 258 -11.84 -9.94 8.10
CA MET A 258 -11.30 -10.72 6.96
C MET A 258 -12.13 -11.95 6.57
N HIS A 259 -12.62 -12.73 7.55
CA HIS A 259 -13.36 -13.98 7.28
C HIS A 259 -14.74 -13.77 6.66
N ARG A 260 -15.23 -12.53 6.58
CA ARG A 260 -16.53 -12.21 5.96
C ARG A 260 -16.40 -11.06 4.99
N GLY A 261 -16.03 -9.87 5.46
CA GLY A 261 -15.94 -8.64 4.68
C GLY A 261 -15.03 -8.80 3.47
N ILE A 262 -13.72 -8.88 3.68
CA ILE A 262 -12.71 -8.93 2.59
C ILE A 262 -12.89 -10.13 1.65
N GLN A 263 -13.41 -11.25 2.17
CA GLN A 263 -13.61 -12.44 1.34
C GLN A 263 -14.88 -12.37 0.47
N TRP A 264 -15.95 -11.72 0.94
CA TRP A 264 -17.25 -11.69 0.23
C TRP A 264 -17.56 -10.38 -0.49
N LEU A 265 -17.10 -9.24 0.04
CA LEU A 265 -17.37 -7.88 -0.44
C LEU A 265 -16.20 -7.34 -1.24
#